data_AF-A0A955Y4N7-F1
#
_entry.id   AF-A0A955Y4N7-F1
#
_cell.length_a   1.000
_cell.length_b   1.000
_cell.length_c   1.000
_cell.angle_alpha   90.00
_cell.angle_beta   90.00
_cell.angle_gamma   90.00
#
_symmetry.space_group_name_H-M   'P 1'
#
loop_
_entity.id
_entity.type
_entity.pdbx_description
1 polymer ?
#
loop_
_entity_poly.entity_id
_entity_poly.type
_entity_poly.pdbx_seq_one_letter_code
_entity_poly.pdbx_strand_id
1 'polypeptide(L)'
;PVTQDEYWGWIFDNSVPGLPEAAAAEGLTPLAYMRKYGAFEVEKNVYAPYEREVGGRKGKDGLVHQDGKVIGVVVDDVKRAGFETPSRKLEILSTTLVDWGWKEQEYAVPWPLESHVSPANIDARKGEMLLLPNWRLPTLIHTRSANAKWLVEISHNNPVWMHPSDARRLGVETGDCVRVDTEIGWFVDRAWVTEGIKPGIIAISHHLGRWRLQDDAGVNKQGSSLVDISSQGTEHRLRIQKGAEAWASVDPDTSRIWWKTVGVHQNLTHAVHPDPISGAHCWLQKATGVRKAREDEPYGTVSVDTTRSMKVYEEWKALTRPASTHSPDGTRRPHWLKRPLKPTKDAYKLPTAK
;
A
#
# COMPACT_ATOMS: atom_id res chain seq x y z
N PRO A 1 -8.17 -21.80 -20.69
CA PRO A 1 -8.07 -21.38 -19.28
C PRO A 1 -7.46 -22.52 -18.46
N VAL A 2 -6.43 -22.25 -17.65
CA VAL A 2 -5.81 -23.25 -16.77
C VAL A 2 -6.56 -23.22 -15.44
N THR A 3 -6.93 -24.37 -14.91
CA THR A 3 -7.56 -24.50 -13.59
C THR A 3 -6.54 -24.16 -12.49
N GLN A 4 -7.01 -23.83 -11.28
CA GLN A 4 -6.10 -23.61 -10.15
C GLN A 4 -5.28 -24.88 -9.84
N ASP A 5 -5.89 -26.05 -9.98
CA ASP A 5 -5.23 -27.33 -9.73
C ASP A 5 -4.12 -27.61 -10.74
N GLU A 6 -4.34 -27.34 -12.02
CA GLU A 6 -3.29 -27.48 -13.05
C GLU A 6 -2.15 -26.48 -12.83
N TYR A 7 -2.46 -25.23 -12.50
CA TYR A 7 -1.46 -24.19 -12.25
C TYR A 7 -0.58 -24.54 -11.03
N TRP A 8 -1.22 -24.82 -9.89
CA TRP A 8 -0.50 -25.15 -8.66
C TRP A 8 0.17 -26.52 -8.73
N GLY A 9 -0.47 -27.51 -9.35
CA GLY A 9 0.13 -28.82 -9.60
C GLY A 9 1.44 -28.68 -10.36
N TRP A 10 1.44 -27.97 -11.50
CA TRP A 10 2.67 -27.75 -12.26
C TRP A 10 3.74 -27.01 -11.47
N ILE A 11 3.39 -25.97 -10.70
CA ILE A 11 4.34 -25.25 -9.85
C ILE A 11 4.97 -26.19 -8.81
N PHE A 12 4.15 -26.98 -8.11
CA PHE A 12 4.64 -27.88 -7.08
C PHE A 12 5.48 -29.03 -7.64
N ASP A 13 5.15 -29.49 -8.85
CA ASP A 13 5.91 -30.52 -9.55
C ASP A 13 7.27 -30.01 -10.05
N ASN A 14 7.37 -28.75 -10.48
CA ASN A 14 8.51 -28.27 -11.28
C ASN A 14 9.32 -27.13 -10.64
N SER A 15 8.77 -26.41 -9.67
CA SER A 15 9.33 -25.15 -9.16
C SER A 15 9.66 -25.17 -7.67
N VAL A 16 9.31 -26.23 -6.94
CA VAL A 16 9.60 -26.34 -5.50
C VAL A 16 10.60 -27.48 -5.26
N PRO A 17 11.91 -27.17 -5.06
CA PRO A 17 12.93 -28.19 -4.86
C PRO A 17 12.61 -29.09 -3.66
N GLY A 18 12.70 -30.41 -3.83
CA GLY A 18 12.52 -31.41 -2.76
C GLY A 18 11.05 -31.78 -2.47
N LEU A 19 10.08 -31.01 -2.95
CA LEU A 19 8.66 -31.29 -2.74
C LEU A 19 8.18 -32.54 -3.50
N PRO A 20 8.54 -32.76 -4.78
CA PRO A 20 8.20 -33.99 -5.50
C PRO A 20 8.64 -35.26 -4.77
N GLU A 21 9.86 -35.27 -4.25
CA GLU A 21 10.44 -36.40 -3.54
C GLU A 21 9.75 -36.61 -2.18
N ALA A 22 9.49 -35.54 -1.43
CA ALA A 22 8.79 -35.62 -0.16
C ALA A 22 7.34 -36.09 -0.31
N ALA A 23 6.64 -35.63 -1.36
CA ALA A 23 5.30 -36.08 -1.68
C ALA A 23 5.28 -37.57 -2.06
N ALA A 24 6.23 -37.99 -2.91
CA ALA A 24 6.35 -39.39 -3.33
C ALA A 24 6.67 -40.33 -2.15
N ALA A 25 7.46 -39.89 -1.17
CA ALA A 25 7.75 -40.66 0.04
C ALA A 25 6.50 -40.98 0.89
N GLU A 26 5.42 -40.21 0.72
CA GLU A 26 4.12 -40.45 1.35
C GLU A 26 3.07 -41.04 0.39
N GLY A 27 3.45 -41.38 -0.85
CA GLY A 27 2.50 -41.83 -1.87
C GLY A 27 1.52 -40.73 -2.31
N LEU A 28 1.90 -39.46 -2.21
CA LEU A 28 1.11 -38.31 -2.61
C LEU A 28 1.68 -37.66 -3.88
N THR A 29 0.81 -36.99 -4.65
CA THR A 29 1.29 -35.98 -5.61
C THR A 29 1.71 -34.71 -4.87
N PRO A 30 2.60 -33.87 -5.42
CA PRO A 30 2.97 -32.58 -4.80
C PRO A 30 1.77 -31.70 -4.48
N LEU A 31 0.76 -31.66 -5.36
CA LEU A 31 -0.50 -30.98 -5.09
C LEU A 31 -1.26 -31.57 -3.90
N ALA A 32 -1.33 -32.90 -3.78
CA ALA A 32 -1.98 -33.56 -2.65
C ALA A 32 -1.22 -33.36 -1.34
N TYR A 33 0.11 -33.38 -1.38
CA TYR A 33 0.98 -33.06 -0.24
C TYR A 33 0.72 -31.64 0.25
N MET A 34 0.72 -30.65 -0.65
CA MET A 34 0.47 -29.25 -0.29
C MET A 34 -0.95 -29.00 0.19
N ARG A 35 -1.94 -29.75 -0.29
CA ARG A 35 -3.31 -29.72 0.26
C ARG A 35 -3.40 -30.28 1.68
N LYS A 36 -2.61 -31.31 1.99
CA LYS A 36 -2.57 -31.96 3.30
C LYS A 36 -1.85 -31.09 4.34
N TYR A 37 -0.67 -30.57 4.00
CA TYR A 37 0.22 -29.90 4.94
C TYR A 37 0.20 -28.37 4.86
N GLY A 38 -0.14 -27.79 3.70
CA GLY A 38 -0.19 -26.34 3.48
C GLY A 38 1.17 -25.64 3.40
N ALA A 39 2.27 -26.28 3.81
CA ALA A 39 3.62 -25.75 3.80
C ALA A 39 4.66 -26.85 3.56
N PHE A 40 5.82 -26.47 3.01
CA PHE A 40 6.97 -27.34 2.80
C PHE A 40 8.26 -26.56 3.06
N GLU A 41 9.18 -27.17 3.81
CA GLU A 41 10.48 -26.57 4.14
C GLU A 41 11.48 -26.87 3.02
N VAL A 42 11.93 -25.81 2.32
CA VAL A 42 12.90 -25.94 1.22
C VAL A 42 14.35 -25.84 1.73
N GLU A 43 14.61 -24.96 2.69
CA GLU A 43 15.94 -24.78 3.28
C GLU A 43 15.86 -24.76 4.81
N LYS A 44 16.73 -25.55 5.45
CA LYS A 44 16.87 -25.60 6.91
C LYS A 44 17.89 -24.57 7.39
N ASN A 45 17.62 -23.95 8.54
CA ASN A 45 18.59 -23.16 9.30
C ASN A 45 19.25 -22.01 8.52
N VAL A 46 18.47 -21.23 7.77
CA VAL A 46 18.94 -20.05 7.01
C VAL A 46 19.18 -18.83 7.92
N TYR A 47 19.81 -19.05 9.07
CA TYR A 47 20.17 -18.01 10.02
C TYR A 47 21.56 -17.44 9.66
N ALA A 48 21.68 -16.11 9.68
CA ALA A 48 22.92 -15.39 9.35
C ALA A 48 23.62 -15.80 8.03
N PRO A 49 22.93 -15.82 6.88
CA PRO A 49 23.53 -16.20 5.58
C PRO A 49 24.73 -15.32 5.18
N TYR A 50 24.81 -14.10 5.73
CA TYR A 50 25.92 -13.17 5.57
C TYR A 50 27.22 -13.61 6.27
N GLU A 51 27.16 -14.51 7.27
CA GLU A 51 28.33 -15.08 7.93
C GLU A 51 28.91 -16.28 7.19
N ARG A 52 28.25 -16.79 6.15
CA ARG A 52 28.78 -17.91 5.36
C ARG A 52 30.16 -17.56 4.80
N GLU A 53 31.11 -18.45 4.97
CA GLU A 53 32.43 -18.26 4.37
C GLU A 53 32.38 -18.41 2.85
N VAL A 54 33.20 -17.61 2.16
CA VAL A 54 33.27 -17.62 0.71
C VAL A 54 34.69 -17.80 0.22
N GLY A 55 34.82 -18.51 -0.90
CA GLY A 55 36.07 -18.55 -1.68
C GLY A 55 36.38 -17.19 -2.31
N GLY A 56 37.55 -17.06 -2.94
CA GLY A 56 37.93 -15.87 -3.69
C GLY A 56 39.11 -15.08 -3.10
N ARG A 57 39.50 -14.01 -3.78
CA ARG A 57 40.69 -13.20 -3.46
C ARG A 57 40.30 -11.93 -2.73
N LYS A 58 41.02 -11.62 -1.65
CA LYS A 58 40.92 -10.33 -0.94
C LYS A 58 41.45 -9.20 -1.84
N GLY A 59 40.61 -8.21 -2.12
CA GLY A 59 40.97 -6.95 -2.74
C GLY A 59 41.61 -5.97 -1.76
N LYS A 60 42.19 -4.88 -2.28
CA LYS A 60 42.78 -3.81 -1.44
C LYS A 60 41.71 -3.01 -0.68
N ASP A 61 40.48 -3.03 -1.17
CA ASP A 61 39.27 -2.47 -0.58
C ASP A 61 38.68 -3.31 0.57
N GLY A 62 39.28 -4.47 0.87
CA GLY A 62 38.79 -5.42 1.87
C GLY A 62 37.62 -6.28 1.38
N LEU A 63 37.22 -6.16 0.12
CA LEU A 63 36.20 -7.00 -0.50
C LEU A 63 36.79 -8.32 -1.01
N VAL A 64 35.93 -9.32 -1.19
CA VAL A 64 36.31 -10.64 -1.72
C VAL A 64 35.79 -10.76 -3.15
N HIS A 65 36.70 -11.02 -4.08
CA HIS A 65 36.41 -11.11 -5.50
C HIS A 65 36.55 -12.52 -6.03
N GLN A 66 35.62 -12.91 -6.90
CA GLN A 66 35.66 -14.14 -7.69
C GLN A 66 35.07 -13.84 -9.07
N ASP A 67 35.77 -14.24 -10.12
CA ASP A 67 35.34 -14.06 -11.53
C ASP A 67 34.92 -12.62 -11.88
N GLY A 68 35.69 -11.65 -11.38
CA GLY A 68 35.45 -10.22 -11.61
C GLY A 68 34.26 -9.63 -10.83
N LYS A 69 33.61 -10.41 -9.95
CA LYS A 69 32.48 -9.96 -9.12
C LYS A 69 32.89 -9.89 -7.65
N VAL A 70 32.34 -8.91 -6.94
CA VAL A 70 32.39 -8.89 -5.46
C VAL A 70 31.42 -9.94 -4.95
N ILE A 71 31.88 -10.87 -4.13
CA ILE A 71 31.08 -11.96 -3.55
C ILE A 71 31.11 -11.99 -2.01
N GLY A 72 31.91 -11.14 -1.39
CA GLY A 72 32.03 -11.08 0.06
C GLY A 72 32.90 -9.93 0.56
N VAL A 73 33.19 -9.96 1.86
CA VAL A 73 34.02 -8.99 2.58
C VAL A 73 34.84 -9.71 3.64
N VAL A 74 36.03 -9.19 3.92
CA VAL A 74 36.87 -9.69 5.01
C VAL A 74 36.45 -9.02 6.32
N VAL A 75 36.06 -9.82 7.30
CA VAL A 75 35.71 -9.42 8.67
C VAL A 75 36.51 -10.30 9.62
N ASP A 76 37.30 -9.69 10.51
CA ASP A 76 38.18 -10.39 11.46
C ASP A 76 39.04 -11.47 10.77
N ASP A 77 39.65 -11.10 9.64
CA ASP A 77 40.46 -11.95 8.76
C ASP A 77 39.74 -13.16 8.11
N VAL A 78 38.42 -13.30 8.33
CA VAL A 78 37.59 -14.31 7.68
C VAL A 78 36.86 -13.72 6.47
N LYS A 79 36.86 -14.45 5.34
CA LYS A 79 36.12 -14.07 4.12
C LYS A 79 34.67 -14.47 4.26
N ARG A 80 33.80 -13.51 4.54
CA ARG A 80 32.37 -13.71 4.75
C ARG A 80 31.58 -13.26 3.52
N ALA A 81 30.44 -13.89 3.26
CA ALA A 81 29.54 -13.50 2.17
C ALA A 81 29.02 -12.06 2.32
N GLY A 82 28.78 -11.63 3.56
CA GLY A 82 28.28 -10.30 3.90
C GLY A 82 26.86 -10.05 3.40
N PHE A 83 26.42 -8.80 3.49
CA PHE A 83 25.13 -8.33 2.99
C PHE A 83 25.14 -8.16 1.46
N GLU A 84 23.98 -8.00 0.84
CA GLU A 84 23.85 -7.72 -0.61
C GLU A 84 24.05 -6.24 -0.97
N THR A 85 24.69 -5.47 -0.08
CA THR A 85 25.08 -4.08 -0.30
C THR A 85 26.39 -4.00 -1.10
N PRO A 86 26.71 -2.86 -1.74
CA PRO A 86 27.99 -2.68 -2.44
C PRO A 86 29.22 -2.94 -1.55
N SER A 87 29.17 -2.51 -0.28
CA SER A 87 30.25 -2.75 0.69
C SER A 87 30.25 -4.16 1.31
N ARG A 88 29.21 -4.96 1.04
CA ARG A 88 28.92 -6.24 1.71
C ARG A 88 28.75 -6.14 3.23
N LYS A 89 28.60 -4.93 3.77
CA LYS A 89 28.37 -4.62 5.19
C LYS A 89 26.97 -4.04 5.41
N LEU A 90 26.56 -3.93 6.67
CA LEU A 90 25.42 -3.11 7.04
C LEU A 90 25.82 -1.63 6.93
N GLU A 91 25.20 -0.90 6.00
CA GLU A 91 25.53 0.49 5.69
C GLU A 91 24.65 1.44 6.51
N ILE A 92 25.19 1.98 7.63
CA ILE A 92 24.51 3.06 8.38
C ILE A 92 24.55 4.36 7.55
N LEU A 93 25.68 4.64 6.90
CA LEU A 93 25.77 5.65 5.85
C LEU A 93 25.69 4.94 4.51
N SER A 94 24.64 5.21 3.74
CA SER A 94 24.47 4.70 2.38
C SER A 94 25.25 5.57 1.40
N THR A 95 26.48 5.16 1.07
CA THR A 95 27.26 5.79 0.00
C THR A 95 26.49 5.78 -1.32
N THR A 96 25.68 4.75 -1.56
CA THR A 96 24.75 4.71 -2.71
C THR A 96 23.84 5.93 -2.75
N LEU A 97 23.25 6.34 -1.63
CA LEU A 97 22.35 7.50 -1.64
C LEU A 97 23.11 8.82 -1.72
N VAL A 98 24.29 8.91 -1.09
CA VAL A 98 25.18 10.08 -1.23
C VAL A 98 25.58 10.31 -2.69
N ASP A 99 26.04 9.26 -3.38
CA ASP A 99 26.45 9.32 -4.79
C ASP A 99 25.30 9.71 -5.73
N TRP A 100 24.05 9.44 -5.30
CA TRP A 100 22.83 9.79 -6.02
C TRP A 100 22.26 11.16 -5.60
N GLY A 101 23.04 11.97 -4.88
CA GLY A 101 22.72 13.37 -4.56
C GLY A 101 21.85 13.58 -3.34
N TRP A 102 21.72 12.58 -2.45
CA TRP A 102 21.02 12.73 -1.18
C TRP A 102 21.97 13.21 -0.08
N LYS A 103 21.53 14.23 0.68
CA LYS A 103 22.30 14.67 1.85
C LYS A 103 22.15 13.67 3.00
N GLU A 104 23.09 13.72 3.95
CA GLU A 104 23.09 12.83 5.11
C GLU A 104 21.76 12.83 5.86
N GLN A 105 21.33 13.98 6.39
CA GLN A 105 20.07 14.14 7.13
C GLN A 105 18.82 14.25 6.23
N GLU A 106 18.92 13.87 4.95
CA GLU A 106 17.74 13.60 4.12
C GLU A 106 17.48 12.09 4.12
N TYR A 107 18.34 11.31 3.47
CA TYR A 107 18.07 9.87 3.31
C TYR A 107 19.31 8.97 3.37
N ALA A 108 20.52 9.53 3.50
CA ALA A 108 21.72 8.71 3.46
C ALA A 108 22.07 8.06 4.82
N VAL A 109 21.51 8.55 5.94
CA VAL A 109 21.61 7.90 7.26
C VAL A 109 20.23 7.69 7.89
N PRO A 110 20.07 6.75 8.85
CA PRO A 110 18.85 6.64 9.66
C PRO A 110 18.61 7.90 10.49
N TRP A 111 17.59 8.68 10.14
CA TRP A 111 17.17 9.87 10.87
C TRP A 111 15.65 10.10 10.70
N PRO A 112 14.96 10.71 11.68
CA PRO A 112 13.55 11.07 11.53
C PRO A 112 13.34 12.10 10.40
N LEU A 113 12.55 11.74 9.39
CA LEU A 113 12.11 12.65 8.36
C LEU A 113 10.77 13.28 8.71
N GLU A 114 10.68 14.59 8.55
CA GLU A 114 9.42 15.29 8.70
C GLU A 114 8.50 15.00 7.51
N SER A 115 7.29 14.50 7.79
CA SER A 115 6.29 14.19 6.76
C SER A 115 5.25 15.30 6.64
N HIS A 116 4.53 15.32 5.52
CA HIS A 116 3.40 16.24 5.29
C HIS A 116 2.27 16.12 6.34
N VAL A 117 2.21 15.01 7.08
CA VAL A 117 1.26 14.79 8.19
C VAL A 117 1.90 14.93 9.59
N SER A 118 3.11 15.49 9.66
CA SER A 118 3.74 15.86 10.93
C SER A 118 2.81 16.72 11.78
N PRO A 119 2.75 16.55 13.11
CA PRO A 119 1.98 17.43 13.97
C PRO A 119 2.29 18.92 13.79
N ALA A 120 3.52 19.28 13.39
CA ALA A 120 3.90 20.66 13.10
C ALA A 120 3.18 21.24 11.86
N ASN A 121 2.71 20.37 10.96
CA ASN A 121 1.97 20.70 9.76
C ASN A 121 0.44 20.63 9.94
N ILE A 122 -0.07 20.40 11.16
CA ILE A 122 -1.49 20.25 11.46
C ILE A 122 -1.97 21.38 12.38
N ASP A 123 -2.85 22.24 11.87
CA ASP A 123 -3.51 23.30 12.63
C ASP A 123 -4.93 22.88 13.06
N ALA A 124 -5.03 22.31 14.26
CA ALA A 124 -6.31 21.86 14.82
C ALA A 124 -7.37 22.96 14.93
N ARG A 125 -6.97 24.25 14.99
CA ARG A 125 -7.90 25.39 15.03
C ARG A 125 -8.65 25.59 13.71
N LYS A 126 -8.05 25.16 12.60
CA LYS A 126 -8.68 25.14 11.26
C LYS A 126 -9.48 23.86 11.01
N GLY A 127 -9.53 22.95 11.99
CA GLY A 127 -10.11 21.63 11.82
C GLY A 127 -9.21 20.65 11.05
N GLU A 128 -7.92 20.96 10.88
CA GLU A 128 -6.97 20.03 10.27
C GLU A 128 -6.71 18.84 11.20
N MET A 129 -6.57 17.65 10.62
CA MET A 129 -6.34 16.40 11.34
C MET A 129 -5.48 15.45 10.49
N LEU A 130 -4.82 14.48 11.12
CA LEU A 130 -4.21 13.38 10.38
C LEU A 130 -5.32 12.41 9.95
N LEU A 131 -5.35 12.04 8.67
CA LEU A 131 -6.19 10.98 8.14
C LEU A 131 -5.38 9.67 8.05
N LEU A 132 -5.85 8.65 8.76
CA LEU A 132 -5.31 7.29 8.78
C LEU A 132 -6.19 6.34 7.95
N PRO A 133 -5.90 6.12 6.65
CA PRO A 133 -6.75 5.31 5.79
C PRO A 133 -6.34 3.83 5.70
N ASN A 134 -5.12 3.50 6.14
CA ASN A 134 -4.44 2.24 5.80
C ASN A 134 -4.49 1.17 6.91
N TRP A 135 -5.30 1.36 7.95
CA TRP A 135 -5.51 0.34 8.98
C TRP A 135 -6.37 -0.82 8.47
N ARG A 136 -6.30 -1.95 9.19
CA ARG A 136 -6.86 -3.23 8.76
C ARG A 136 -8.03 -3.65 9.65
N LEU A 137 -9.17 -3.93 9.03
CA LEU A 137 -10.23 -4.65 9.69
C LEU A 137 -9.87 -6.15 9.69
N PRO A 138 -9.95 -6.84 10.84
CA PRO A 138 -9.52 -8.23 10.95
C PRO A 138 -10.36 -9.19 10.09
N THR A 139 -11.57 -8.77 9.72
CA THR A 139 -12.54 -9.53 8.93
C THR A 139 -12.35 -9.39 7.42
N LEU A 140 -11.53 -8.43 6.95
CA LEU A 140 -11.43 -8.09 5.53
C LEU A 140 -9.98 -8.12 5.03
N ILE A 141 -9.78 -8.66 3.82
CA ILE A 141 -8.48 -8.75 3.16
C ILE A 141 -8.43 -7.74 2.03
N HIS A 142 -7.86 -6.56 2.28
CA HIS A 142 -7.79 -5.46 1.32
C HIS A 142 -9.12 -5.29 0.55
N THR A 143 -9.05 -5.45 -0.76
CA THR A 143 -10.12 -5.33 -1.73
C THR A 143 -10.61 -6.70 -2.22
N ARG A 144 -10.47 -7.77 -1.44
CA ARG A 144 -10.80 -9.14 -1.90
C ARG A 144 -11.98 -9.78 -1.18
N SER A 145 -12.42 -9.21 -0.07
CA SER A 145 -13.49 -9.79 0.76
C SER A 145 -14.90 -9.33 0.41
N ALA A 146 -15.09 -8.38 -0.51
CA ALA A 146 -16.43 -7.87 -0.85
C ALA A 146 -17.37 -8.97 -1.39
N ASN A 147 -16.82 -10.03 -1.99
CA ASN A 147 -17.58 -11.19 -2.46
C ASN A 147 -17.90 -12.24 -1.38
N ALA A 148 -17.38 -12.07 -0.15
CA ALA A 148 -17.66 -12.98 0.96
C ALA A 148 -18.77 -12.41 1.85
N LYS A 149 -20.00 -12.92 1.68
CA LYS A 149 -21.21 -12.35 2.33
C LYS A 149 -21.10 -12.30 3.85
N TRP A 150 -20.63 -13.38 4.47
CA TRP A 150 -20.46 -13.46 5.93
C TRP A 150 -19.43 -12.46 6.46
N LEU A 151 -18.37 -12.18 5.70
CA LEU A 151 -17.37 -11.18 6.11
C LEU A 151 -17.91 -9.75 5.96
N VAL A 152 -18.66 -9.49 4.88
CA VAL A 152 -19.32 -8.21 4.65
C VAL A 152 -20.42 -7.96 5.68
N GLU A 153 -21.17 -8.98 6.09
CA GLU A 153 -22.18 -8.85 7.14
C GLU A 153 -21.58 -8.29 8.43
N ILE A 154 -20.42 -8.79 8.85
CA ILE A 154 -19.69 -8.30 10.03
C ILE A 154 -19.10 -6.90 9.81
N SER A 155 -18.66 -6.58 8.59
CA SER A 155 -17.98 -5.32 8.27
C SER A 155 -18.36 -4.80 6.89
N HIS A 156 -19.54 -4.18 6.80
CA HIS A 156 -20.05 -3.62 5.55
C HIS A 156 -19.80 -2.11 5.44
N ASN A 157 -19.52 -1.39 6.52
CA ASN A 157 -19.32 0.06 6.49
C ASN A 157 -17.94 0.52 7.01
N ASN A 158 -17.44 1.67 6.55
CA ASN A 158 -16.15 2.24 6.96
C ASN A 158 -16.29 3.66 7.54
N PRO A 159 -17.05 3.86 8.63
CA PRO A 159 -17.26 5.19 9.19
C PRO A 159 -15.96 5.90 9.58
N VAL A 160 -16.02 7.21 9.72
CA VAL A 160 -14.94 8.06 10.25
C VAL A 160 -14.79 7.84 11.74
N TRP A 161 -13.78 7.08 12.15
CA TRP A 161 -13.45 6.91 13.56
C TRP A 161 -12.92 8.25 14.09
N MET A 162 -13.52 8.73 15.17
CA MET A 162 -13.22 10.03 15.75
C MET A 162 -13.17 9.94 17.28
N HIS A 163 -12.16 10.56 17.88
CA HIS A 163 -12.04 10.61 19.33
C HIS A 163 -13.15 11.49 19.95
N PRO A 164 -13.71 11.17 21.14
CA PRO A 164 -14.79 11.94 21.73
C PRO A 164 -14.47 13.41 22.00
N SER A 165 -13.21 13.75 22.29
CA SER A 165 -12.80 15.16 22.42
C SER A 165 -12.91 15.94 21.12
N ASP A 166 -12.59 15.32 19.99
CA ASP A 166 -12.68 15.94 18.67
C ASP A 166 -14.13 16.03 18.22
N ALA A 167 -14.91 14.98 18.45
CA ALA A 167 -16.35 14.97 18.22
C ALA A 167 -17.06 16.12 18.97
N ARG A 168 -16.75 16.31 20.27
CA ARG A 168 -17.26 17.45 21.06
C ARG A 168 -16.82 18.80 20.49
N ARG A 169 -15.54 18.94 20.12
CA ARG A 169 -14.99 20.15 19.51
C ARG A 169 -15.67 20.50 18.18
N LEU A 170 -16.08 19.51 17.42
CA LEU A 170 -16.70 19.66 16.10
C LEU A 170 -18.24 19.64 16.13
N GLY A 171 -18.87 19.37 17.29
CA GLY A 171 -20.32 19.26 17.42
C GLY A 171 -20.90 18.05 16.66
N VAL A 172 -20.19 16.93 16.68
CA VAL A 172 -20.52 15.70 15.93
C VAL A 172 -20.81 14.57 16.91
N GLU A 173 -21.84 13.78 16.63
CA GLU A 173 -22.16 12.54 17.34
C GLU A 173 -22.01 11.32 16.41
N THR A 174 -22.01 10.11 17.00
CA THR A 174 -22.00 8.89 16.20
C THR A 174 -23.21 8.86 15.26
N GLY A 175 -22.97 8.59 13.98
CA GLY A 175 -24.01 8.51 12.95
C GLY A 175 -24.24 9.82 12.18
N ASP A 176 -23.78 10.96 12.71
CA ASP A 176 -23.77 12.23 11.98
C ASP A 176 -22.89 12.14 10.74
N CYS A 177 -23.30 12.81 9.66
CA CYS A 177 -22.43 13.01 8.51
C CYS A 177 -21.35 14.04 8.81
N VAL A 178 -20.12 13.72 8.47
CA VAL A 178 -18.95 14.61 8.52
C VAL A 178 -18.37 14.77 7.12
N ARG A 179 -17.99 15.99 6.79
CA ARG A 179 -17.18 16.27 5.60
C ARG A 179 -15.72 16.29 5.99
N VAL A 180 -14.91 15.56 5.24
CA VAL A 180 -13.46 15.52 5.35
C VAL A 180 -12.88 16.13 4.08
N ASP A 181 -12.28 17.31 4.22
CA ASP A 181 -11.55 18.00 3.17
C ASP A 181 -10.09 17.52 3.13
N THR A 182 -9.56 17.40 1.91
CA THR A 182 -8.19 16.97 1.60
C THR A 182 -7.53 17.99 0.66
N GLU A 183 -6.28 17.76 0.30
CA GLU A 183 -5.53 18.65 -0.61
C GLU A 183 -6.08 18.68 -2.04
N ILE A 184 -6.87 17.69 -2.47
CA ILE A 184 -7.36 17.59 -3.85
C ILE A 184 -8.89 17.48 -3.95
N GLY A 185 -9.60 17.42 -2.82
CA GLY A 185 -11.02 17.13 -2.84
C GLY A 185 -11.61 17.01 -1.45
N TRP A 186 -12.76 16.34 -1.35
CA TRP A 186 -13.43 16.05 -0.10
C TRP A 186 -14.40 14.88 -0.24
N PHE A 187 -14.77 14.27 0.88
CA PHE A 187 -15.82 13.26 0.93
C PHE A 187 -16.70 13.45 2.16
N VAL A 188 -17.89 12.86 2.13
CA VAL A 188 -18.82 12.84 3.26
C VAL A 188 -19.09 11.40 3.68
N ASP A 189 -18.88 11.12 4.96
CA ASP A 189 -19.13 9.82 5.57
C ASP A 189 -19.68 10.01 7.00
N ARG A 190 -20.13 8.95 7.66
CA ARG A 190 -20.67 9.00 9.02
C ARG A 190 -19.58 8.90 10.07
N ALA A 191 -19.70 9.64 11.14
CA ALA A 191 -18.81 9.52 12.29
C ALA A 191 -19.11 8.27 13.13
N TRP A 192 -18.06 7.64 13.64
CA TRP A 192 -18.09 6.65 14.71
C TRP A 192 -17.23 7.18 15.85
N VAL A 193 -17.87 7.68 16.90
CA VAL A 193 -17.20 8.32 18.04
C VAL A 193 -16.73 7.24 19.01
N THR A 194 -15.41 7.16 19.26
CA THR A 194 -14.79 6.09 20.05
C THR A 194 -13.46 6.53 20.68
N GLU A 195 -13.19 6.10 21.91
CA GLU A 195 -11.89 6.28 22.59
C GLU A 195 -10.78 5.39 21.98
N GLY A 196 -11.12 4.51 21.02
CA GLY A 196 -10.18 3.62 20.34
C GLY A 196 -9.25 4.30 19.30
N ILE A 197 -9.29 5.63 19.20
CA ILE A 197 -8.45 6.42 18.29
C ILE A 197 -7.85 7.62 19.02
N LYS A 198 -6.61 7.98 18.69
CA LYS A 198 -5.92 9.11 19.33
C LYS A 198 -6.57 10.46 18.94
N PRO A 199 -6.70 11.44 19.88
CA PRO A 199 -7.11 12.81 19.54
C PRO A 199 -6.26 13.44 18.43
N GLY A 200 -6.88 14.20 17.54
CA GLY A 200 -6.24 14.85 16.38
C GLY A 200 -6.08 13.94 15.17
N ILE A 201 -6.54 12.68 15.25
CA ILE A 201 -6.50 11.69 14.16
C ILE A 201 -7.92 11.24 13.85
N ILE A 202 -8.25 11.18 12.57
CA ILE A 202 -9.42 10.43 12.07
C ILE A 202 -8.95 9.20 11.31
N ALA A 203 -9.68 8.08 11.42
CA ALA A 203 -9.33 6.85 10.72
C ALA A 203 -10.53 6.28 9.98
N ILE A 204 -10.28 5.78 8.78
CA ILE A 204 -11.31 5.24 7.89
C ILE A 204 -10.71 4.02 7.21
N SER A 205 -11.40 2.90 7.24
CA SER A 205 -10.90 1.67 6.61
C SER A 205 -11.02 1.75 5.09
N HIS A 206 -9.93 1.50 4.35
CA HIS A 206 -9.95 1.46 2.88
C HIS A 206 -10.50 0.16 2.25
N HIS A 207 -11.00 -0.79 3.06
CA HIS A 207 -11.49 -2.09 2.55
C HIS A 207 -12.82 -1.97 1.78
N LEU A 208 -13.56 -0.89 2.05
CA LEU A 208 -14.96 -0.66 1.67
C LEU A 208 -15.10 0.61 0.82
N GLY A 209 -16.33 0.99 0.49
CA GLY A 209 -16.62 2.14 -0.38
C GLY A 209 -16.59 1.81 -1.86
N ARG A 210 -16.79 0.54 -2.24
CA ARG A 210 -16.83 0.16 -3.65
C ARG A 210 -18.08 0.73 -4.30
N TRP A 211 -17.96 0.94 -5.60
CA TRP A 211 -19.05 1.47 -6.39
C TRP A 211 -19.15 0.79 -7.75
N ARG A 212 -20.32 0.91 -8.37
CA ARG A 212 -20.66 0.45 -9.72
C ARG A 212 -21.46 1.54 -10.43
N LEU A 213 -21.33 1.61 -11.75
CA LEU A 213 -22.05 2.58 -12.60
C LEU A 213 -23.34 2.00 -13.18
N GLN A 214 -23.48 0.68 -13.18
CA GLN A 214 -24.64 -0.05 -13.66
C GLN A 214 -25.07 -1.00 -12.54
N ASP A 215 -26.39 -1.15 -12.32
CA ASP A 215 -26.88 -1.88 -11.14
C ASP A 215 -26.57 -3.39 -11.24
N ASP A 216 -26.60 -3.94 -12.45
CA ASP A 216 -26.46 -5.36 -12.77
C ASP A 216 -25.09 -5.76 -13.33
N ALA A 217 -24.11 -4.85 -13.36
CA ALA A 217 -22.78 -5.13 -13.87
C ALA A 217 -21.65 -4.74 -12.89
N GLY A 218 -20.55 -5.49 -12.97
CA GLY A 218 -19.33 -5.23 -12.20
C GLY A 218 -19.30 -5.93 -10.84
N VAL A 219 -19.15 -5.16 -9.77
CA VAL A 219 -19.00 -5.67 -8.40
C VAL A 219 -20.37 -6.06 -7.83
N ASN A 220 -20.40 -7.05 -6.94
CA ASN A 220 -21.64 -7.51 -6.32
C ASN A 220 -22.42 -6.38 -5.59
N LYS A 221 -23.74 -6.53 -5.56
CA LYS A 221 -24.67 -5.52 -5.00
C LYS A 221 -24.54 -5.37 -3.48
N GLN A 222 -24.15 -6.44 -2.78
CA GLN A 222 -24.02 -6.43 -1.31
C GLN A 222 -22.81 -5.64 -0.81
N GLY A 223 -21.77 -5.49 -1.64
CA GLY A 223 -20.47 -4.93 -1.25
C GLY A 223 -20.11 -3.66 -2.02
N SER A 224 -21.04 -3.11 -2.79
CA SER A 224 -20.85 -1.89 -3.58
C SER A 224 -22.11 -1.02 -3.62
N SER A 225 -21.93 0.27 -3.89
CA SER A 225 -23.01 1.23 -4.15
C SER A 225 -23.17 1.48 -5.65
N LEU A 226 -24.40 1.65 -6.13
CA LEU A 226 -24.65 2.25 -7.43
C LEU A 226 -24.42 3.76 -7.31
N VAL A 227 -23.62 4.32 -8.20
CA VAL A 227 -23.25 5.74 -8.18
C VAL A 227 -23.49 6.40 -9.53
N ASP A 228 -23.73 7.71 -9.50
CA ASP A 228 -23.50 8.57 -10.65
C ASP A 228 -22.13 9.26 -10.52
N ILE A 229 -21.56 9.62 -11.66
CA ILE A 229 -20.39 10.51 -11.72
C ILE A 229 -20.75 11.67 -12.63
N SER A 230 -20.61 12.88 -12.10
CA SER A 230 -20.76 14.14 -12.82
C SER A 230 -19.42 14.85 -12.91
N SER A 231 -19.20 15.64 -13.96
CA SER A 231 -17.95 16.38 -14.17
C SER A 231 -18.25 17.81 -14.61
N GLN A 232 -17.50 18.76 -14.06
CA GLN A 232 -17.53 20.17 -14.44
C GLN A 232 -16.09 20.66 -14.57
N GLY A 233 -15.57 20.71 -15.80
CA GLY A 233 -14.17 21.02 -16.03
C GLY A 233 -13.26 19.94 -15.41
N THR A 234 -12.43 20.35 -14.44
CA THR A 234 -11.45 19.51 -13.74
C THR A 234 -12.01 18.88 -12.46
N GLU A 235 -13.19 19.32 -12.02
CA GLU A 235 -13.88 18.78 -10.86
C GLU A 235 -14.77 17.61 -11.26
N HIS A 236 -14.62 16.50 -10.54
CA HIS A 236 -15.45 15.31 -10.69
C HIS A 236 -16.14 15.01 -9.37
N ARG A 237 -17.42 14.66 -9.44
CA ARG A 237 -18.23 14.35 -8.27
C ARG A 237 -18.92 13.01 -8.43
N LEU A 238 -18.71 12.12 -7.48
CA LEU A 238 -19.39 10.86 -7.33
C LEU A 238 -20.48 11.00 -6.27
N ARG A 239 -21.68 10.50 -6.56
CA ARG A 239 -22.81 10.45 -5.61
C ARG A 239 -23.42 9.06 -5.59
N ILE A 240 -23.71 8.57 -4.38
CA ILE A 240 -24.43 7.31 -4.20
C ILE A 240 -25.89 7.51 -4.60
N GLN A 241 -26.33 6.77 -5.59
CA GLN A 241 -27.72 6.68 -6.03
C GLN A 241 -28.46 5.62 -5.20
N LYS A 242 -27.80 4.48 -4.97
CA LYS A 242 -28.38 3.33 -4.28
C LYS A 242 -27.31 2.53 -3.57
N GLY A 243 -27.59 2.17 -2.31
CA GLY A 243 -26.72 1.36 -1.47
C GLY A 243 -26.80 -0.14 -1.76
N ALA A 244 -26.37 -0.95 -0.79
CA ALA A 244 -26.65 -2.38 -0.79
C ALA A 244 -28.12 -2.65 -0.47
N GLU A 245 -28.64 -3.75 -1.01
CA GLU A 245 -29.97 -4.27 -0.67
C GLU A 245 -30.04 -5.76 -0.95
N ALA A 246 -31.06 -6.41 -0.39
CA ALA A 246 -31.41 -7.78 -0.72
C ALA A 246 -31.89 -7.90 -2.18
N TRP A 247 -31.59 -9.03 -2.82
CA TRP A 247 -32.13 -9.39 -4.13
C TRP A 247 -32.39 -10.89 -4.24
N ALA A 248 -33.33 -11.27 -5.09
CA ALA A 248 -33.57 -12.67 -5.40
C ALA A 248 -32.49 -13.21 -6.35
N SER A 249 -31.92 -14.37 -6.02
CA SER A 249 -30.95 -15.07 -6.86
C SER A 249 -30.99 -16.58 -6.61
N VAL A 250 -30.17 -17.34 -7.34
CA VAL A 250 -29.96 -18.78 -7.09
C VAL A 250 -29.35 -19.06 -5.72
N ASP A 251 -28.71 -18.06 -5.13
CA ASP A 251 -28.16 -18.12 -3.80
C ASP A 251 -29.17 -17.49 -2.81
N PRO A 252 -29.84 -18.29 -1.97
CA PRO A 252 -30.97 -17.83 -1.16
C PRO A 252 -30.59 -16.76 -0.13
N ASP A 253 -29.33 -16.73 0.30
CA ASP A 253 -28.84 -15.77 1.29
C ASP A 253 -28.79 -14.33 0.75
N THR A 254 -28.80 -14.12 -0.58
CA THR A 254 -28.85 -12.76 -1.14
C THR A 254 -30.16 -12.05 -0.81
N SER A 255 -31.22 -12.79 -0.51
CA SER A 255 -32.50 -12.25 -0.05
C SER A 255 -32.48 -11.78 1.42
N ARG A 256 -31.42 -12.12 2.18
CA ARG A 256 -31.30 -11.87 3.62
C ARG A 256 -30.43 -10.65 3.97
N ILE A 257 -29.89 -9.97 2.97
CA ILE A 257 -29.02 -8.81 3.17
C ILE A 257 -29.81 -7.67 3.80
N TRP A 258 -29.43 -7.29 5.01
CA TRP A 258 -30.12 -6.28 5.82
C TRP A 258 -29.42 -4.91 5.82
N TRP A 259 -28.13 -4.85 5.49
CA TRP A 259 -27.39 -3.59 5.46
C TRP A 259 -27.66 -2.78 4.19
N LYS A 260 -27.59 -1.45 4.32
CA LYS A 260 -27.82 -0.50 3.23
C LYS A 260 -26.57 0.27 2.81
N THR A 261 -25.65 0.51 3.74
CA THR A 261 -24.41 1.25 3.49
C THR A 261 -23.25 0.29 3.26
N VAL A 262 -22.42 0.56 2.25
CA VAL A 262 -21.21 -0.22 1.95
C VAL A 262 -19.92 0.58 2.07
N GLY A 263 -19.97 1.70 2.80
CA GLY A 263 -18.87 2.64 2.96
C GLY A 263 -18.74 3.70 1.87
N VAL A 264 -17.67 4.50 1.99
CA VAL A 264 -17.31 5.62 1.11
C VAL A 264 -15.88 5.47 0.60
N HIS A 265 -15.65 5.78 -0.68
CA HIS A 265 -14.35 5.60 -1.34
C HIS A 265 -13.38 6.76 -1.08
N GLN A 266 -12.92 6.92 0.17
CA GLN A 266 -12.02 8.02 0.57
C GLN A 266 -10.77 8.19 -0.32
N ASN A 267 -10.20 7.08 -0.82
CA ASN A 267 -8.92 7.11 -1.55
C ASN A 267 -8.96 7.95 -2.83
N LEU A 268 -10.14 8.25 -3.39
CA LEU A 268 -10.24 9.15 -4.55
C LEU A 268 -9.77 10.58 -4.20
N THR A 269 -9.85 10.96 -2.93
CA THR A 269 -9.47 12.28 -2.42
C THR A 269 -8.03 12.33 -1.91
N HIS A 270 -7.27 11.24 -2.00
CA HIS A 270 -5.89 11.23 -1.53
C HIS A 270 -4.98 11.86 -2.58
N ALA A 271 -4.21 12.86 -2.15
CA ALA A 271 -3.26 13.52 -3.01
C ALA A 271 -2.03 12.63 -3.24
N VAL A 272 -1.42 12.75 -4.42
CA VAL A 272 -0.35 11.85 -4.88
C VAL A 272 0.97 12.24 -4.25
N HIS A 273 1.34 11.55 -3.17
CA HIS A 273 2.54 11.80 -2.37
C HIS A 273 3.58 10.67 -2.52
N PRO A 274 4.33 10.60 -3.63
CA PRO A 274 5.36 9.57 -3.81
C PRO A 274 6.60 9.87 -2.98
N ASP A 275 7.03 8.93 -2.14
CA ASP A 275 8.34 8.95 -1.50
C ASP A 275 9.42 9.13 -2.58
N PRO A 276 10.30 10.14 -2.45
CA PRO A 276 11.11 10.60 -3.58
C PRO A 276 12.28 9.66 -3.93
N ILE A 277 12.54 8.62 -3.12
CA ILE A 277 13.54 7.57 -3.40
C ILE A 277 12.89 6.32 -3.96
N SER A 278 11.92 5.78 -3.23
CA SER A 278 11.32 4.49 -3.54
C SER A 278 10.24 4.61 -4.62
N GLY A 279 9.60 5.77 -4.73
CA GLY A 279 8.39 6.01 -5.51
C GLY A 279 7.12 5.44 -4.86
N ALA A 280 7.21 4.89 -3.65
CA ALA A 280 6.06 4.36 -2.93
C ALA A 280 5.14 5.50 -2.48
N HIS A 281 3.83 5.30 -2.54
CA HIS A 281 2.88 6.31 -2.11
C HIS A 281 2.79 6.41 -0.58
N CYS A 282 2.87 7.63 -0.06
CA CYS A 282 2.62 7.96 1.34
C CYS A 282 1.12 7.96 1.63
N TRP A 283 0.63 6.87 2.20
CA TRP A 283 -0.81 6.65 2.39
C TRP A 283 -1.45 7.44 3.53
N LEU A 284 -0.70 7.89 4.53
CA LEU A 284 -1.24 8.84 5.50
C LEU A 284 -1.50 10.15 4.78
N GLN A 285 -2.61 10.81 5.09
CA GLN A 285 -3.02 12.03 4.40
C GLN A 285 -3.30 13.12 5.41
N LYS A 286 -3.14 14.38 4.99
CA LYS A 286 -3.59 15.53 5.76
C LYS A 286 -5.06 15.79 5.43
N ALA A 287 -5.93 15.67 6.42
CA ALA A 287 -7.26 16.28 6.32
C ALA A 287 -7.09 17.78 6.54
N THR A 288 -7.37 18.57 5.51
CA THR A 288 -7.25 20.04 5.54
C THR A 288 -8.43 20.71 6.25
N GLY A 289 -9.48 19.95 6.53
CA GLY A 289 -10.61 20.35 7.36
C GLY A 289 -11.52 19.17 7.67
N VAL A 290 -11.98 19.06 8.90
CA VAL A 290 -12.99 18.09 9.33
C VAL A 290 -14.09 18.84 10.04
N ARG A 291 -15.32 18.66 9.59
CA ARG A 291 -16.51 19.32 10.16
C ARG A 291 -17.77 18.50 9.96
N LYS A 292 -18.83 18.84 10.70
CA LYS A 292 -20.18 18.37 10.39
C LYS A 292 -20.54 18.71 8.94
N ALA A 293 -21.11 17.75 8.23
CA ALA A 293 -21.60 17.95 6.88
C ALA A 293 -22.84 18.87 6.90
N ARG A 294 -23.01 19.65 5.85
CA ARG A 294 -24.22 20.47 5.64
C ARG A 294 -25.34 19.61 5.08
N GLU A 295 -26.57 20.14 5.13
CA GLU A 295 -27.76 19.43 4.61
C GLU A 295 -27.65 19.12 3.11
N ASP A 296 -26.96 19.96 2.33
CA ASP A 296 -26.71 19.79 0.89
C ASP A 296 -25.49 18.90 0.57
N GLU A 297 -24.84 18.33 1.58
CA GLU A 297 -23.68 17.46 1.49
C GLU A 297 -24.03 16.03 1.94
N PRO A 298 -24.76 15.25 1.13
CA PRO A 298 -25.27 13.95 1.55
C PRO A 298 -24.14 12.91 1.70
N TYR A 299 -24.40 11.92 2.56
CA TYR A 299 -23.56 10.75 2.76
C TYR A 299 -23.09 10.12 1.45
N GLY A 300 -21.81 9.76 1.38
CA GLY A 300 -21.22 9.07 0.23
C GLY A 300 -20.92 9.98 -0.95
N THR A 301 -21.11 11.29 -0.82
CA THR A 301 -20.61 12.24 -1.82
C THR A 301 -19.08 12.28 -1.76
N VAL A 302 -18.44 12.19 -2.92
CA VAL A 302 -17.00 12.36 -3.09
C VAL A 302 -16.76 13.36 -4.20
N SER A 303 -15.90 14.34 -3.98
CA SER A 303 -15.56 15.38 -4.97
C SER A 303 -14.05 15.51 -5.06
N VAL A 304 -13.52 15.56 -6.28
CA VAL A 304 -12.08 15.62 -6.55
C VAL A 304 -11.78 16.61 -7.66
N ASP A 305 -10.62 17.25 -7.60
CA ASP A 305 -10.10 18.13 -8.64
C ASP A 305 -8.79 17.54 -9.19
N THR A 306 -8.81 17.23 -10.49
CA THR A 306 -7.68 16.58 -11.18
C THR A 306 -6.50 17.53 -11.39
N THR A 307 -6.74 18.84 -11.54
CA THR A 307 -5.68 19.84 -11.63
C THR A 307 -4.97 20.01 -10.30
N ARG A 308 -5.70 20.03 -9.18
CA ARG A 308 -5.10 20.02 -7.83
C ARG A 308 -4.29 18.74 -7.62
N SER A 309 -4.82 17.58 -8.02
CA SER A 309 -4.09 16.31 -7.93
C SER A 309 -2.77 16.35 -8.70
N MET A 310 -2.78 16.90 -9.92
CA MET A 310 -1.59 17.01 -10.74
C MET A 310 -0.58 18.00 -10.14
N LYS A 311 -1.05 19.11 -9.59
CA LYS A 311 -0.21 20.10 -8.91
C LYS A 311 0.56 19.50 -7.73
N VAL A 312 -0.14 18.78 -6.84
CA VAL A 312 0.51 18.13 -5.69
C VAL A 312 1.53 17.09 -6.14
N TYR A 313 1.22 16.31 -7.18
CA TYR A 313 2.19 15.36 -7.74
C TYR A 313 3.45 16.07 -8.27
N GLU A 314 3.33 17.20 -8.97
CA GLU A 314 4.49 17.97 -9.44
C GLU A 314 5.33 18.52 -8.27
N GLU A 315 4.69 19.01 -7.20
CA GLU A 315 5.39 19.48 -5.99
C GLU A 315 6.21 18.35 -5.35
N TRP A 316 5.66 17.15 -5.24
CA TRP A 316 6.37 16.00 -4.70
C TRP A 316 7.44 15.45 -5.66
N LYS A 317 7.17 15.46 -6.97
CA LYS A 317 8.17 15.08 -7.97
C LYS A 317 9.38 16.00 -7.93
N ALA A 318 9.20 17.28 -7.61
CA ALA A 318 10.29 18.23 -7.44
C ALA A 318 11.22 17.90 -6.26
N LEU A 319 10.79 17.08 -5.30
CA LEU A 319 11.63 16.59 -4.19
C LEU A 319 12.61 15.49 -4.62
N THR A 320 12.42 14.90 -5.81
CA THR A 320 13.26 13.81 -6.33
C THR A 320 14.64 14.29 -6.81
N ARG A 321 15.53 13.34 -7.08
CA ARG A 321 16.82 13.58 -7.75
C ARG A 321 16.75 13.01 -9.17
N PRO A 322 16.69 13.85 -10.23
CA PRO A 322 16.60 13.35 -11.60
C PRO A 322 17.84 12.55 -11.97
N ALA A 323 17.63 11.35 -12.52
CA ALA A 323 18.72 10.48 -12.95
C ALA A 323 19.61 11.12 -14.05
N SER A 324 19.08 12.05 -14.85
CA SER A 324 19.87 12.77 -15.86
C SER A 324 20.92 13.71 -15.26
N THR A 325 20.79 14.09 -14.00
CA THR A 325 21.68 15.05 -13.32
C THR A 325 22.38 14.47 -12.10
N HIS A 326 21.82 13.44 -11.47
CA HIS A 326 22.33 12.88 -10.21
C HIS A 326 22.69 11.39 -10.31
N SER A 327 22.43 10.73 -11.43
CA SER A 327 22.84 9.33 -11.56
C SER A 327 24.35 9.24 -11.82
N PRO A 328 25.13 8.56 -10.96
CA PRO A 328 26.57 8.41 -11.14
C PRO A 328 26.94 7.50 -12.31
N ASP A 329 26.01 6.64 -12.76
CA ASP A 329 26.24 5.64 -13.82
C ASP A 329 25.27 5.79 -15.01
N GLY A 330 24.50 6.87 -15.05
CA GLY A 330 23.52 7.13 -16.11
C GLY A 330 22.32 6.17 -16.11
N THR A 331 22.11 5.41 -15.04
CA THR A 331 20.91 4.57 -14.87
C THR A 331 19.80 5.33 -14.14
N ARG A 332 18.57 4.80 -14.20
CA ARG A 332 17.39 5.38 -13.53
C ARG A 332 17.36 5.18 -12.02
N ARG A 333 18.05 4.16 -11.51
CA ARG A 333 18.09 3.78 -10.08
C ARG A 333 19.24 2.79 -9.85
N PRO A 334 19.83 2.71 -8.63
CA PRO A 334 20.79 1.65 -8.33
C PRO A 334 20.16 0.26 -8.46
N HIS A 335 20.81 -0.63 -9.19
CA HIS A 335 20.29 -1.97 -9.46
C HIS A 335 20.23 -2.86 -8.21
N TRP A 336 21.05 -2.59 -7.19
CA TRP A 336 21.04 -3.38 -5.94
C TRP A 336 19.92 -2.99 -4.97
N LEU A 337 19.22 -1.87 -5.19
CA LEU A 337 18.03 -1.56 -4.38
C LEU A 337 16.88 -2.51 -4.74
N LYS A 338 16.27 -3.11 -3.71
CA LYS A 338 15.23 -4.13 -3.88
C LYS A 338 13.97 -3.55 -4.55
N ARG A 339 13.54 -4.28 -5.58
CA ARG A 339 12.42 -4.10 -6.51
C ARG A 339 11.31 -5.16 -6.43
N PRO A 340 10.05 -4.92 -5.99
CA PRO A 340 8.97 -5.81 -6.40
C PRO A 340 8.91 -5.86 -7.93
N LEU A 341 8.86 -7.07 -8.51
CA LEU A 341 8.88 -7.27 -9.97
C LEU A 341 10.06 -6.55 -10.63
N LYS A 342 11.29 -6.81 -10.13
CA LYS A 342 12.51 -6.16 -10.58
C LYS A 342 12.69 -6.27 -12.11
N PRO A 343 12.75 -5.14 -12.85
CA PRO A 343 12.95 -5.16 -14.29
C PRO A 343 14.32 -5.71 -14.70
N THR A 344 14.47 -6.06 -15.98
CA THR A 344 15.78 -6.36 -16.59
C THR A 344 16.71 -5.15 -16.52
N LYS A 345 18.03 -5.38 -16.61
CA LYS A 345 19.02 -4.29 -16.55
C LYS A 345 18.83 -3.22 -17.63
N ASP A 346 18.36 -3.61 -18.82
CA ASP A 346 18.13 -2.64 -19.90
C ASP A 346 17.05 -1.62 -19.58
N ALA A 347 16.04 -2.00 -18.80
CA ALA A 347 14.98 -1.08 -18.38
C ALA A 347 15.47 0.03 -17.43
N TYR A 348 16.69 -0.08 -16.89
CA TYR A 348 17.32 0.94 -16.05
C TYR A 348 18.05 2.00 -16.87
N LYS A 349 18.31 1.78 -18.16
CA LYS A 349 18.99 2.77 -19.00
C LYS A 349 18.10 4.00 -19.18
N LEU A 350 18.72 5.17 -19.15
CA LEU A 350 18.05 6.39 -19.60
C LEU A 350 17.80 6.31 -21.11
N PRO A 351 16.72 6.95 -21.63
CA PRO A 351 16.54 7.05 -23.06
C PRO A 351 17.73 7.81 -23.64
N THR A 352 18.23 7.40 -24.80
CA THR A 352 19.10 8.25 -25.60
C THR A 352 18.37 9.56 -25.86
N ALA A 353 19.00 10.70 -25.58
CA ALA A 353 18.43 12.01 -25.89
C ALA A 353 17.97 12.02 -27.36
N LYS A 354 16.71 12.39 -27.58
CA LYS A 354 16.16 12.59 -28.92
C LYS A 354 16.62 13.93 -29.48
#